data_AF-A0ABD0RDK4-F1
#
_entry.id   AF-A0ABD0RDK4-F1
#
_cell.length_a   1.000
_cell.length_b   1.000
_cell.length_c   1.000
_cell.angle_alpha   90.00
_cell.angle_beta   90.00
_cell.angle_gamma   90.00
#
_symmetry.space_group_name_H-M   'P 1'
#
loop_
_entity.id
_entity.type
_entity.pdbx_description
1 polymer ?
#
loop_
_entity_poly.entity_id
_entity_poly.type
_entity_poly.pdbx_seq_one_letter_code
_entity_poly.pdbx_strand_id
1 'polypeptide(L)'
;VSMIAGKKLRLFHFLFEMLEDPGMAHSVSWVSASAGVFRFSARHKERVAELWGQRKGNRMPMTYQKMSRALRNYARSGEIIK
;
A
#
# COMPACT_ATOMS: atom_id res chain seq x y z
N VAL A 1 -0.98 -11.87 17.53
CA VAL A 1 -1.09 -12.41 16.15
C VAL A 1 -2.56 -12.36 15.74
N SER A 2 -3.04 -11.26 15.15
CA SER A 2 -4.44 -11.20 14.71
C SER A 2 -4.53 -11.67 13.26
N MET A 3 -4.65 -12.99 13.12
CA MET A 3 -5.11 -13.63 11.89
C MET A 3 -6.61 -13.36 11.79
N ILE A 4 -7.03 -12.40 10.96
CA ILE A 4 -8.44 -12.35 10.56
C ILE A 4 -8.65 -13.47 9.53
N ALA A 5 -8.85 -14.69 10.04
CA ALA A 5 -9.27 -15.84 9.26
C ALA A 5 -10.59 -15.47 8.53
N GLY A 6 -10.50 -15.24 7.21
CA GLY A 6 -11.64 -14.98 6.34
C GLY A 6 -11.62 -13.66 5.56
N LYS A 7 -10.85 -12.64 5.97
CA LYS A 7 -10.74 -11.40 5.17
C LYS A 7 -9.55 -11.47 4.21
N LYS A 8 -9.86 -11.47 2.90
CA LYS A 8 -8.84 -11.39 1.84
C LYS A 8 -7.94 -10.19 2.08
N LEU A 9 -6.64 -10.44 2.24
CA LEU A 9 -5.62 -9.40 2.39
C LEU A 9 -5.73 -8.39 1.23
N ARG A 10 -6.00 -7.12 1.55
CA ARG A 10 -6.17 -6.05 0.55
C ARG A 10 -5.07 -5.01 0.69
N LEU A 11 -4.67 -4.44 -0.45
CA LEU A 11 -3.56 -3.50 -0.53
C LEU A 11 -3.83 -2.22 0.28
N PHE A 12 -5.06 -1.69 0.29
CA PHE A 12 -5.35 -0.45 1.02
C PHE A 12 -5.18 -0.58 2.56
N HIS A 13 -5.50 -1.74 3.14
CA HIS A 13 -5.20 -2.00 4.56
C HIS A 13 -3.70 -2.03 4.84
N PHE A 14 -2.94 -2.71 3.98
CA PHE A 14 -1.47 -2.70 4.07
C PHE A 14 -0.89 -1.30 3.92
N LEU A 15 -1.40 -0.48 2.99
CA LEU A 15 -0.93 0.89 2.83
C LEU A 15 -1.20 1.74 4.07
N PHE A 16 -2.35 1.56 4.71
CA PHE A 16 -2.64 2.22 5.97
C PHE A 16 -1.62 1.82 7.06
N GLU A 17 -1.29 0.54 7.20
CA GLU A 17 -0.22 0.09 8.12
C GLU A 17 1.13 0.76 7.80
N MET A 18 1.49 0.89 6.52
CA MET A 18 2.74 1.56 6.12
C MET A 18 2.71 3.08 6.33
N LEU A 19 1.53 3.69 6.31
CA LEU A 19 1.37 5.12 6.57
C LEU A 19 1.48 5.47 8.07
N GLU A 20 1.13 4.51 8.93
CA GLU A 20 1.27 4.60 10.39
C GLU A 20 2.68 4.23 10.89
N ASP A 21 3.55 3.68 10.03
CA ASP A 21 4.93 3.31 10.37
C ASP A 21 5.91 4.47 10.05
N PRO A 22 6.51 5.12 11.07
CA PRO A 22 7.49 6.19 10.86
C PRO A 22 8.71 5.75 10.02
N GLY A 23 9.08 4.47 10.08
CA GLY A 23 10.18 3.90 9.28
C GLY A 23 9.89 3.90 7.78
N MET A 24 8.61 3.97 7.39
CA MET A 24 8.16 3.96 6.00
C MET A 24 7.92 5.35 5.41
N ALA A 25 8.01 6.42 6.23
CA ALA A 25 7.72 7.79 5.82
C ALA A 25 8.55 8.29 4.60
N HIS A 26 9.75 7.75 4.40
CA HIS A 26 10.62 8.05 3.24
C HIS A 26 10.10 7.45 1.92
N SER A 27 9.21 6.47 1.99
CA SER A 27 8.67 5.69 0.87
C SER A 27 7.19 5.97 0.60
N VAL A 28 6.38 6.09 1.65
CA VAL A 28 4.96 6.45 1.61
C VAL A 28 4.62 7.25 2.86
N SER A 29 3.86 8.33 2.71
CA SER A 29 3.55 9.22 3.83
C SER A 29 2.22 9.95 3.64
N TRP A 30 1.62 10.33 4.77
CA TRP A 30 0.47 11.23 4.78
C TRP A 30 0.88 12.61 4.24
N VAL A 31 0.07 13.15 3.33
CA VAL A 31 0.06 14.58 2.98
C VAL A 31 -0.91 15.30 3.92
N SER A 32 -2.05 14.66 4.20
CA SER A 32 -3.02 15.05 5.23
C SER A 32 -3.70 13.80 5.77
N ALA A 33 -3.35 13.40 7.00
CA ALA A 33 -3.91 12.22 7.64
C ALA A 33 -5.41 12.39 7.92
N SER A 34 -5.84 13.58 8.33
CA SER A 34 -7.25 13.88 8.61
C SER A 34 -8.14 13.81 7.35
N ALA A 35 -7.58 14.15 6.18
CA ALA A 35 -8.28 14.06 4.90
C ALA A 35 -8.04 12.72 4.17
N GLY A 36 -7.23 11.82 4.74
CA GLY A 36 -6.87 10.55 4.09
C GLY A 36 -6.01 10.71 2.83
N VAL A 37 -5.36 11.86 2.65
CA VAL A 37 -4.52 12.13 1.46
C VAL A 37 -3.10 11.70 1.76
N PHE A 38 -2.55 10.83 0.92
CA PHE A 38 -1.19 10.34 1.05
C PHE A 38 -0.44 10.41 -0.27
N ARG A 39 0.88 10.23 -0.22
CA ARG A 39 1.74 10.21 -1.39
C ARG A 39 2.76 9.09 -1.32
N PHE A 40 3.16 8.62 -2.49
CA PHE A 40 4.36 7.80 -2.64
C PHE A 40 5.58 8.67 -2.94
N SER A 41 6.74 8.22 -2.47
CA SER A 41 8.03 8.81 -2.82
C SER A 41 8.37 8.55 -4.28
N ALA A 42 8.84 9.56 -5.01
CA ALA A 42 9.26 9.38 -6.41
C ALA A 42 10.41 8.36 -6.53
N ARG A 43 11.30 8.32 -5.55
CA ARG A 43 12.52 7.50 -5.54
C ARG A 43 12.36 6.17 -4.79
N HIS A 44 11.60 6.14 -3.69
CA HIS A 44 11.58 4.99 -2.77
C HIS A 44 10.28 4.17 -2.79
N LYS A 45 9.31 4.51 -3.65
CA LYS A 45 8.03 3.77 -3.78
C LYS A 45 8.15 2.26 -4.04
N GLU A 46 9.25 1.80 -4.63
CA GLU A 46 9.48 0.36 -4.86
C GLU A 46 9.56 -0.40 -3.54
N ARG A 47 10.07 0.21 -2.46
CA ARG A 47 10.16 -0.43 -1.14
C ARG A 47 8.79 -0.87 -0.63
N VAL A 48 7.76 -0.04 -0.83
CA VAL A 48 6.37 -0.37 -0.46
C VAL A 48 5.87 -1.57 -1.27
N ALA A 49 6.19 -1.61 -2.56
CA ALA A 49 5.79 -2.68 -3.45
C ALA A 49 6.47 -4.02 -3.08
N GLU A 50 7.77 -3.99 -2.77
CA GLU A 50 8.52 -5.16 -2.30
C GLU A 50 7.91 -5.74 -1.04
N LEU A 51 7.68 -4.90 -0.02
CA LEU A 51 7.07 -5.32 1.24
C LEU A 51 5.65 -5.87 1.02
N TRP A 52 4.88 -5.28 0.11
CA TRP A 52 3.58 -5.83 -0.27
C TRP A 52 3.70 -7.21 -0.92
N GLY A 53 4.71 -7.41 -1.78
CA GLY A 53 5.02 -8.70 -2.37
C GLY A 53 5.36 -9.76 -1.33
N GLN A 54 6.19 -9.40 -0.35
CA GLN A 54 6.57 -10.25 0.78
C GLN A 54 5.36 -10.61 1.66
N ARG A 55 4.53 -9.61 2.01
CA ARG A 55 3.31 -9.83 2.81
C ARG A 55 2.34 -10.81 2.15
N LYS A 56 2.28 -10.82 0.81
CA LYS A 56 1.46 -11.77 0.02
C LYS A 56 2.14 -13.11 -0.26
N GLY A 57 3.43 -13.28 0.05
CA GLY A 57 4.19 -14.46 -0.34
C GLY A 57 4.29 -14.66 -1.86
N ASN A 58 4.36 -13.56 -2.63
CA ASN A 58 4.47 -13.68 -4.08
C ASN A 58 5.77 -14.39 -4.46
N ARG A 59 5.69 -15.38 -5.37
CA ARG A 59 6.89 -16.03 -5.95
C ARG A 59 7.73 -15.06 -6.79
N MET A 60 7.07 -14.09 -7.43
CA MET A 60 7.72 -13.10 -8.30
C MET A 60 7.73 -11.71 -7.66
N PRO A 61 8.75 -10.88 -7.94
CA PRO A 61 8.83 -9.52 -7.40
C PRO A 61 7.57 -8.70 -7.72
N MET A 62 7.05 -8.07 -6.68
CA MET A 62 6.04 -7.02 -6.78
C MET A 62 6.75 -5.69 -7.02
N THR A 63 6.43 -5.03 -8.13
CA THR A 63 6.94 -3.70 -8.47
C THR A 63 5.85 -2.66 -8.25
N TYR A 64 6.23 -1.39 -8.09
CA TYR A 64 5.27 -0.30 -7.97
C TYR A 64 4.33 -0.24 -9.18
N GLN A 65 4.82 -0.51 -10.39
CA GLN A 65 3.99 -0.57 -11.59
C GLN A 65 2.86 -1.61 -11.44
N LYS A 66 3.18 -2.84 -10.99
CA LYS A 66 2.17 -3.88 -10.76
C LYS A 66 1.22 -3.52 -9.61
N MET A 67 1.76 -2.98 -8.52
CA MET A 67 0.96 -2.53 -7.37
C MET A 67 0.00 -1.40 -7.75
N SER A 68 0.45 -0.43 -8.56
CA SER A 68 -0.36 0.69 -9.04
C SER A 68 -1.54 0.25 -9.90
N ARG A 69 -1.46 -0.92 -10.54
CA ARG A 69 -2.60 -1.50 -11.27
C ARG A 69 -3.74 -1.84 -10.31
N ALA A 70 -3.44 -2.35 -9.12
CA ALA A 70 -4.45 -2.61 -8.09
C ALA A 70 -5.04 -1.30 -7.55
N LEU A 71 -4.22 -0.26 -7.36
CA LEU A 71 -4.70 1.07 -6.95
C LEU A 71 -5.73 1.65 -7.93
N ARG A 72 -5.50 1.50 -9.24
CA ARG A 72 -6.49 1.94 -10.25
C ARG A 72 -7.81 1.18 -10.17
N ASN A 73 -7.80 -0.08 -9.72
CA ASN A 73 -9.05 -0.81 -9.50
C ASN A 73 -9.81 -0.26 -8.28
N TYR A 74 -9.11 0.25 -7.26
CA TYR A 74 -9.75 0.88 -6.11
C TYR A 74 -10.41 2.22 -6.43
N ALA A 75 -9.94 2.93 -7.46
CA ALA A 75 -10.62 4.12 -7.95
C ALA A 75 -12.04 3.80 -8.45
N ARG A 76 -12.28 2.59 -8.96
CA ARG A 76 -13.60 2.17 -9.41
C ARG A 76 -14.54 1.84 -8.25
N SER A 77 -14.02 1.27 -7.17
CA SER A 77 -14.80 0.93 -5.98
C SER A 77 -14.90 2.07 -4.95
N GLY A 78 -14.15 3.16 -5.15
CA GLY A 78 -14.16 4.35 -4.27
C GLY A 78 -13.31 4.21 -3.01
N GLU A 79 -12.52 3.14 -2.87
CA GLU A 79 -11.71 2.89 -1.67
C GLU A 79 -10.41 3.70 -1.66
N ILE A 80 -9.85 3.96 -2.85
CA ILE A 80 -8.73 4.87 -3.05
C ILE A 80 -9.01 5.66 -4.33
N ILE A 81 -9.03 6.97 -4.21
CA ILE A 81 -9.20 7.90 -5.33
C ILE A 81 -7.86 8.57 -5.66
N LYS A 82 -7.70 8.97 -6.93
CA LYS A 82 -6.51 9.68 -7.40
C LYS A 82 -6.59 11.15 -7.03
#